data_AF-A0A7W1DCT3-F1
#
_entry.id   AF-A0A7W1DCT3-F1
#
_cell.length_a   1.000
_cell.length_b   1.000
_cell.length_c   1.000
_cell.angle_alpha   90.00
_cell.angle_beta   90.00
_cell.angle_gamma   90.00
#
_symmetry.space_group_name_H-M   'P 1'
#
loop_
_entity.id
_entity.type
_entity.pdbx_description
1 polymer ?
#
loop_
_entity_poly.entity_id
_entity_poly.type
_entity_poly.pdbx_seq_one_letter_code
_entity_poly.pdbx_strand_id
1 'polypeptide(L)' 'VKRVDNAVYDVVKEVKEGKFKGGFHTFGLDKDGVAYAMDENNKSLISPEVLQKVEEAKGKIVAGEIKVTDAMAK' A
#
# COMPACT_ATOMS: atom_id res chain seq x y z
N VAL A 1 2.21 -7.94 -1.26
CA VAL A 1 0.86 -8.18 -0.71
C VAL A 1 -0.08 -7.09 -1.20
N LYS A 2 -1.22 -7.48 -1.77
CA LYS A 2 -2.32 -6.57 -2.10
C LYS A 2 -3.43 -6.77 -1.07
N ARG A 3 -3.78 -5.74 -0.31
CA ARG A 3 -4.71 -5.80 0.84
C ARG A 3 -6.14 -5.47 0.44
N VAL A 4 -6.74 -6.35 -0.37
CA VAL A 4 -8.14 -6.22 -0.77
C VAL A 4 -9.08 -6.38 0.43
N ASP A 5 -8.66 -7.14 1.44
CA ASP A 5 -9.34 -7.27 2.73
C ASP A 5 -9.59 -5.92 3.39
N ASN A 6 -8.57 -5.06 3.47
CA ASN A 6 -8.72 -3.71 4.03
C ASN A 6 -9.70 -2.87 3.19
N ALA A 7 -9.57 -2.90 1.86
CA ALA A 7 -10.45 -2.15 0.98
C ALA A 7 -11.92 -2.56 1.14
N VAL A 8 -12.21 -3.86 1.22
CA VAL A 8 -13.57 -4.36 1.45
C VAL A 8 -14.08 -3.96 2.83
N TYR A 9 -13.26 -4.13 3.87
CA TYR A 9 -13.62 -3.78 5.23
C TYR A 9 -13.97 -2.30 5.37
N ASP A 10 -13.12 -1.42 4.85
CA ASP A 10 -13.30 0.03 4.93
C ASP A 10 -14.56 0.48 4.18
N VAL A 11 -14.79 -0.03 2.96
CA VAL A 11 -15.99 0.32 2.17
C VAL A 11 -17.26 -0.15 2.88
N VAL A 12 -17.30 -1.38 3.41
CA VAL A 12 -18.47 -1.88 4.15
C VAL A 12 -18.71 -1.04 5.41
N LYS A 13 -17.65 -0.66 6.11
CA LYS A 13 -17.72 0.21 7.29
C LYS A 13 -18.29 1.58 6.95
N GLU A 14 -17.84 2.21 5.86
CA GLU A 14 -18.36 3.49 5.40
C GLU A 14 -19.84 3.44 5.07
N VAL A 15 -20.31 2.37 4.41
CA VAL A 15 -21.74 2.16 4.12
C VAL A 15 -22.52 2.03 5.42
N LYS A 16 -22.06 1.18 6.36
CA LYS A 16 -22.71 1.00 7.66
C LYS A 16 -22.80 2.30 8.46
N GLU A 17 -21.77 3.14 8.39
CA GLU A 17 -21.72 4.44 9.08
C GLU A 17 -22.45 5.57 8.34
N GLY A 18 -23.04 5.31 7.17
CA GLY A 18 -23.70 6.34 6.36
C GLY A 18 -22.74 7.39 5.76
N LYS A 19 -21.45 7.06 5.67
CA LYS A 19 -20.38 7.94 5.17
C LYS A 19 -19.91 7.61 3.76
N PHE A 20 -20.43 6.53 3.17
CA PHE A 20 -20.02 6.08 1.86
C PHE A 20 -20.15 7.17 0.79
N LYS A 21 -19.09 7.34 0.00
CA LYS A 21 -19.07 8.19 -1.18
C LYS A 21 -18.75 7.36 -2.41
N GLY A 22 -19.54 7.54 -3.47
CA GLY A 22 -19.24 6.95 -4.77
C GLY A 22 -17.98 7.57 -5.40
N GLY A 23 -17.42 6.88 -6.37
CA GLY A 23 -16.19 7.29 -7.07
C GLY A 23 -15.02 6.34 -6.80
N PHE A 24 -13.81 6.80 -7.10
CA PHE A 24 -12.60 6.01 -6.93
C PHE A 24 -12.13 6.00 -5.47
N HIS A 25 -11.87 4.80 -4.97
CA HIS A 25 -11.24 4.56 -3.68
C HIS A 25 -9.83 3.99 -3.94
N THR A 26 -8.81 4.82 -3.74
CA THR A 26 -7.41 4.42 -3.96
C THR A 26 -6.76 4.01 -2.65
N PHE A 27 -6.13 2.83 -2.65
CA PHE A 27 -5.43 2.24 -1.51
C PHE A 27 -3.97 1.95 -1.91
N GLY A 28 -3.08 2.88 -1.56
CA GLY A 28 -1.64 2.78 -1.82
C GLY A 28 -0.84 2.35 -0.59
N LEU A 29 0.47 2.63 -0.61
CA LEU A 29 1.37 2.42 0.53
C LEU A 29 0.98 3.26 1.76
N ASP A 30 0.31 4.39 1.54
CA ASP A 30 -0.19 5.33 2.56
C ASP A 30 -1.36 4.78 3.38
N LYS A 31 -2.12 3.83 2.82
CA LYS A 31 -3.28 3.19 3.46
C LYS A 31 -3.11 1.70 3.70
N ASP A 32 -1.85 1.22 3.69
CA ASP A 32 -1.52 -0.20 3.73
C ASP A 32 -2.33 -1.04 2.72
N GLY A 33 -2.70 -0.46 1.57
CA GLY A 33 -3.40 -1.15 0.49
C GLY A 33 -2.50 -2.11 -0.29
N VAL A 34 -1.21 -1.83 -0.28
CA VAL A 34 -0.16 -2.67 -0.86
C VAL A 34 1.06 -2.69 0.05
N ALA A 35 1.83 -3.78 0.00
CA ALA A 35 3.11 -3.94 0.69
C ALA A 35 4.01 -4.91 -0.08
N TYR A 36 5.30 -4.98 0.24
CA TYR A 36 6.10 -6.15 -0.17
C TYR A 36 5.67 -7.39 0.65
N ALA A 37 5.93 -8.59 0.12
CA ALA A 37 5.69 -9.83 0.85
C ALA A 37 7.00 -10.30 1.48
N MET A 38 6.96 -10.66 2.77
CA MET A 38 8.11 -11.16 3.53
C MET A 38 7.67 -12.36 4.36
N ASP A 39 8.34 -13.50 4.19
CA ASP A 39 8.03 -14.77 4.88
C ASP A 39 9.31 -15.56 5.18
N GLU A 40 9.20 -16.69 5.87
CA GLU A 40 10.36 -17.52 6.21
C GLU A 40 11.14 -18.05 4.99
N ASN A 41 10.50 -18.12 3.82
CA ASN A 41 11.13 -18.64 2.61
C ASN A 41 12.02 -17.60 1.92
N ASN A 42 11.72 -16.31 2.10
CA ASN A 42 12.47 -15.23 1.46
C ASN A 42 13.31 -14.38 2.41
N LYS A 43 13.02 -14.38 3.72
CA LYS A 43 13.74 -13.57 4.72
C LYS A 43 15.25 -13.72 4.65
N SER A 44 15.76 -14.93 4.50
CA SER A 44 17.20 -15.22 4.43
C SER A 44 17.88 -14.70 3.16
N LEU A 45 17.11 -14.44 2.10
CA LEU A 45 17.60 -13.93 0.82
C LEU A 45 17.69 -12.39 0.80
N ILE A 46 17.04 -11.71 1.74
CA ILE A 46 16.98 -10.25 1.78
C ILE A 46 17.93 -9.74 2.86
N SER A 47 18.94 -8.96 2.44
CA SER A 47 19.87 -8.37 3.39
C SER A 47 19.21 -7.24 4.21
N PRO A 48 19.70 -6.97 5.43
CA PRO A 48 19.24 -5.83 6.22
C PRO A 48 19.37 -4.49 5.50
N GLU A 49 20.43 -4.32 4.70
CA GLU A 49 20.65 -3.11 3.91
C GLU A 49 19.58 -2.91 2.82
N VAL A 50 19.17 -3.99 2.14
CA VAL A 50 18.09 -3.94 1.15
C VAL A 50 16.78 -3.56 1.82
N LEU A 51 16.48 -4.18 2.97
CA LEU A 51 15.26 -3.87 3.72
C LEU A 51 15.22 -2.40 4.16
N GLN A 52 16.34 -1.86 4.67
CA GLN A 52 16.44 -0.46 5.03
C GLN A 52 16.14 0.47 3.84
N LYS A 53 16.76 0.23 2.68
CA LYS A 53 16.53 1.06 1.48
C LYS A 53 15.07 0.99 1.00
N VAL A 54 14.43 -0.17 1.12
CA VAL A 54 13.01 -0.32 0.77
C VAL A 54 12.11 0.46 1.74
N GLU A 55 12.38 0.43 3.04
CA GLU A 55 11.63 1.20 4.03
C GLU A 55 11.83 2.72 3.86
N GLU A 56 13.06 3.16 3.57
CA GLU A 56 13.35 4.56 3.25
C GLU A 56 12.58 5.01 1.99
N ALA A 57 12.55 4.17 0.94
CA ALA A 57 11.79 4.45 -0.27
C ALA A 57 10.27 4.49 0.01
N LYS A 58 9.74 3.56 0.81
CA LYS A 58 8.33 3.57 1.25
C LYS A 58 8.01 4.89 1.95
N GLY A 59 8.85 5.32 2.89
CA GLY A 59 8.70 6.60 3.61
C GLY A 59 8.65 7.79 2.65
N LYS A 60 9.58 7.87 1.69
CA LYS A 60 9.61 8.94 0.68
C LYS A 60 8.41 8.93 -0.26
N ILE A 61 7.89 7.74 -0.63
CA ILE A 61 6.68 7.64 -1.45
C ILE A 61 5.46 8.15 -0.67
N VAL A 62 5.32 7.74 0.59
CA VAL A 62 4.22 8.18 1.46
C VAL A 62 4.30 9.69 1.75
N ALA A 63 5.51 10.24 1.91
CA ALA A 63 5.74 11.67 2.06
C ALA A 63 5.53 12.48 0.76
N GLY A 64 5.39 11.81 -0.38
CA GLY A 64 5.23 12.45 -1.70
C GLY A 64 6.52 12.99 -2.33
N GLU A 65 7.68 12.73 -1.71
CA GLU A 65 9.00 13.07 -2.25
C GLU A 65 9.33 12.22 -3.49
N ILE A 66 8.96 10.94 -3.46
CA ILE A 66 8.98 10.05 -4.62
C ILE A 66 7.56 9.93 -5.16
N LYS A 67 7.34 10.41 -6.39
CA LYS A 67 6.07 10.23 -7.10
C LYS A 67 6.12 9.00 -7.98
N VAL A 68 5.23 8.04 -7.71
CA VAL A 68 5.06 6.85 -8.54
C VAL A 68 4.17 7.22 -9.74
N THR A 69 4.69 7.05 -10.95
CA THR A 69 3.92 7.26 -12.18
C THR A 69 2.87 6.18 -12.35
N ASP A 70 1.65 6.57 -12.70
CA ASP A 70 0.64 5.63 -13.15
C ASP A 70 1.01 5.11 -14.54
N ALA A 71 1.49 3.86 -14.62
CA ALA A 71 1.89 3.22 -15.86
C ALA A 71 0.72 3.02 -16.84
N MET A 72 -0.52 3.16 -16.39
CA MET A 72 -1.73 3.02 -17.18
C MET A 72 -2.39 4.37 -17.53
N ALA A 73 -1.88 5.49 -16.99
CA ALA A 73 -2.32 6.82 -17.37
C ALA A 73 -1.77 7.16 -18.77
N LYS A 74 -2.64 7.68 -19.64
CA LYS A 74 -2.28 8.15 -21.00
C LYS A 74 -1.60 9.52 -20.97
#